data_AF-A0AAW5A376-F1
#
_entry.id   AF-A0AAW5A376-F1
#
_cell.length_a   1.000
_cell.length_b   1.000
_cell.length_c   1.000
_cell.angle_alpha   90.00
_cell.angle_beta   90.00
_cell.angle_gamma   90.00
#
_symmetry.space_group_name_H-M   'P 1'
#
loop_
_entity.id
_entity.type
_entity.pdbx_description
1 polymer ?
#
loop_
_entity_poly.entity_id
_entity_poly.type
_entity_poly.pdbx_seq_one_letter_code
_entity_poly.pdbx_strand_id
1 'polypeptide(L)'
;MNIHYHDPDMSHEEAVSSLAAGDERKVATALISIGLNEKNSAWAQETCLEHISHDNQAIASAAIVAVGHIARRFRTLDTAKVSAAMHQAGQKHPSLSGVISSARDDIEIFT
;
A
#
# COMPACT_ATOMS: atom_id res chain seq x y z
N MET A 1 3.39 -25.01 5.37
CA MET A 1 2.84 -23.71 4.94
C MET A 1 2.78 -23.76 3.43
N ASN A 2 1.57 -23.80 2.84
CA ASN A 2 1.43 -23.74 1.39
C ASN A 2 1.38 -22.27 0.98
N ILE A 3 2.30 -21.86 0.11
CA ILE A 3 2.34 -20.52 -0.45
C ILE A 3 1.64 -20.59 -1.81
N HIS A 4 0.58 -19.80 -1.98
CA HIS A 4 -0.16 -19.68 -3.23
C HIS A 4 0.15 -18.34 -3.86
N TYR A 5 0.55 -18.35 -5.14
CA TYR A 5 0.62 -17.12 -5.93
C TYR A 5 -0.80 -16.66 -6.27
N HIS A 6 -1.05 -15.37 -6.10
CA HIS A 6 -2.27 -14.71 -6.53
C HIS A 6 -1.87 -13.48 -7.32
N ASP A 7 -2.25 -13.41 -8.58
CA ASP A 7 -2.00 -12.24 -9.43
C ASP A 7 -2.99 -11.14 -9.04
N PRO A 8 -2.54 -10.00 -8.50
CA PRO A 8 -3.43 -8.93 -8.08
C PRO A 8 -3.76 -8.02 -9.26
N ASP A 9 -4.15 -8.55 -10.41
CA ASP A 9 -4.61 -7.74 -11.56
C ASP A 9 -6.09 -7.41 -11.37
N MET A 10 -6.38 -6.17 -10.98
CA MET A 10 -7.75 -5.66 -10.87
C MET A 10 -7.88 -4.38 -11.69
N SER A 11 -9.04 -4.19 -12.31
CA SER A 11 -9.40 -2.88 -12.84
C SER A 11 -9.53 -1.85 -11.70
N HIS A 12 -9.50 -0.57 -12.08
CA HIS A 12 -9.76 0.52 -11.14
C HIS A 12 -11.10 0.33 -10.40
N GLU A 13 -12.16 -0.01 -11.13
CA GLU A 13 -13.50 -0.21 -10.60
C GLU A 13 -13.58 -1.41 -9.65
N GLU A 14 -12.89 -2.51 -9.98
CA GLU A 14 -12.81 -3.70 -9.13
C GLU A 14 -12.06 -3.41 -7.82
N ALA A 15 -10.96 -2.63 -7.90
CA ALA A 15 -10.22 -2.20 -6.73
C ALA A 15 -11.09 -1.31 -5.82
N VAL A 16 -11.77 -0.31 -6.39
CA VAL A 16 -12.70 0.56 -5.65
C VAL A 16 -13.83 -0.24 -4.99
N SER A 17 -14.43 -1.18 -5.71
CA SER A 17 -15.47 -2.06 -5.16
C SER A 17 -14.94 -2.92 -4.02
N SER A 18 -13.72 -3.44 -4.15
CA SER A 18 -13.07 -4.29 -3.13
C SER A 18 -12.69 -3.52 -1.87
N LEU A 19 -12.27 -2.25 -2.00
CA LEU A 19 -12.03 -1.36 -0.87
C LEU A 19 -13.32 -1.10 -0.07
N ALA A 20 -14.47 -1.01 -0.75
CA ALA A 20 -15.77 -0.78 -0.12
C ALA A 20 -16.44 -2.07 0.42
N ALA A 21 -15.90 -3.25 0.13
CA ALA A 21 -16.57 -4.52 0.39
C ALA A 21 -16.62 -4.94 1.88
N GLY A 22 -15.84 -4.28 2.75
CA GLY A 22 -15.73 -4.60 4.18
C GLY A 22 -15.02 -5.93 4.50
N ASP A 23 -14.55 -6.67 3.49
CA ASP A 23 -13.74 -7.89 3.65
C ASP A 23 -12.26 -7.50 3.66
N GLU A 24 -11.59 -7.73 4.79
CA GLU A 24 -10.20 -7.33 5.02
C GLU A 24 -9.22 -7.90 3.99
N ARG A 25 -9.47 -9.13 3.50
CA ARG A 25 -8.63 -9.76 2.49
C ARG A 25 -8.83 -9.13 1.13
N LYS A 26 -10.06 -8.77 0.78
CA LYS A 26 -10.35 -8.03 -0.46
C LYS A 26 -9.71 -6.65 -0.43
N VAL A 27 -9.83 -5.94 0.68
CA VAL A 27 -9.20 -4.63 0.87
C VAL A 27 -7.68 -4.73 0.72
N ALA A 28 -7.04 -5.67 1.42
CA ALA A 28 -5.59 -5.88 1.31
C ALA A 28 -5.14 -6.24 -0.12
N THR A 29 -5.88 -7.12 -0.81
CA THR A 29 -5.59 -7.49 -2.20
C THR A 29 -5.74 -6.31 -3.16
N ALA A 30 -6.78 -5.50 -2.96
CA ALA A 30 -7.02 -4.30 -3.76
C ALA A 30 -5.91 -3.26 -3.59
N LEU A 31 -5.43 -3.03 -2.37
CA LEU A 31 -4.32 -2.10 -2.12
C LEU A 31 -3.04 -2.55 -2.86
N ILE A 32 -2.71 -3.84 -2.81
CA ILE A 32 -1.58 -4.39 -3.56
C ILE A 32 -1.78 -4.21 -5.07
N SER A 33 -2.99 -4.51 -5.57
CA SER A 33 -3.33 -4.30 -6.99
C SER A 33 -3.16 -2.84 -7.41
N ILE A 34 -3.65 -1.89 -6.60
CA ILE A 34 -3.49 -0.45 -6.86
C ILE A 34 -2.00 -0.09 -6.98
N GLY A 35 -1.18 -0.54 -6.02
CA GLY A 35 0.27 -0.28 -6.06
C GLY A 35 0.94 -0.82 -7.33
N LEU A 36 0.51 -1.97 -7.84
CA LEU A 36 1.12 -2.65 -8.99
C LEU A 36 0.54 -2.24 -10.36
N ASN A 37 -0.73 -1.87 -10.43
CA ASN A 37 -1.48 -1.79 -11.70
C ASN A 37 -2.16 -0.45 -11.95
N GLU A 38 -2.53 0.31 -10.91
CA GLU A 38 -3.21 1.60 -11.09
C GLU A 38 -2.36 2.55 -11.94
N LYS A 39 -3.01 3.34 -12.81
CA LYS A 39 -2.37 4.26 -13.75
C LYS A 39 -2.31 5.69 -13.20
N ASN A 40 -3.26 6.07 -12.36
CA ASN A 40 -3.30 7.37 -11.71
C ASN A 40 -2.47 7.33 -10.41
N SER A 41 -1.22 7.77 -10.48
CA SER A 41 -0.29 7.74 -9.35
C SER A 41 -0.75 8.58 -8.15
N ALA A 42 -1.34 9.75 -8.41
CA ALA A 42 -1.84 10.63 -7.35
C ALA A 42 -2.99 9.98 -6.59
N TRP A 43 -3.94 9.39 -7.32
CA TRP A 43 -5.04 8.66 -6.69
C TRP A 43 -4.53 7.41 -5.94
N ALA A 44 -3.65 6.63 -6.55
CA ALA A 44 -3.06 5.45 -5.92
C ALA A 44 -2.37 5.80 -4.58
N GLN A 45 -1.59 6.88 -4.57
CA GLN A 45 -0.92 7.35 -3.35
C GLN A 45 -1.94 7.73 -2.27
N GLU A 46 -2.88 8.64 -2.57
CA GLU A 46 -3.82 9.11 -1.55
C GLU A 46 -4.68 7.96 -1.01
N THR A 47 -5.15 7.05 -1.86
CA THR A 47 -5.89 5.85 -1.43
C THR A 47 -5.06 4.92 -0.54
N CYS A 48 -3.77 4.72 -0.83
CA CYS A 48 -2.91 3.92 0.06
C CYS A 48 -2.68 4.65 1.39
N LEU A 49 -2.52 5.98 1.38
CA LEU A 49 -2.33 6.78 2.60
C LEU A 49 -3.54 6.75 3.53
N GLU A 50 -4.76 6.66 2.99
CA GLU A 50 -5.98 6.47 3.79
C GLU A 50 -5.96 5.16 4.62
N HIS A 51 -5.22 4.14 4.16
CA HIS A 51 -5.21 2.80 4.74
C HIS A 51 -3.91 2.45 5.49
N ILE A 52 -2.86 3.28 5.39
CA ILE A 52 -1.53 2.98 5.94
C ILE A 52 -1.51 2.84 7.47
N SER A 53 -2.42 3.53 8.14
CA SER A 53 -2.61 3.51 9.60
C SER A 53 -3.89 2.79 10.02
N HIS A 54 -4.44 1.92 9.17
CA HIS A 54 -5.66 1.16 9.46
C HIS A 54 -5.50 0.26 10.71
N ASP A 55 -6.59 0.01 11.45
CA ASP A 55 -6.57 -0.81 12.67
C ASP A 55 -6.17 -2.27 12.39
N ASN A 56 -6.65 -2.83 11.28
CA ASN A 56 -6.22 -4.14 10.82
C ASN A 56 -4.79 -4.08 10.25
N GLN A 57 -3.87 -4.84 10.86
CA GLN A 57 -2.46 -4.88 10.50
C GLN A 57 -2.22 -5.37 9.06
N ALA A 58 -3.05 -6.28 8.52
CA ALA A 58 -2.88 -6.78 7.15
C ALA A 58 -3.21 -5.70 6.11
N ILE A 59 -4.25 -4.90 6.36
CA ILE A 59 -4.60 -3.75 5.52
C ILE A 59 -3.49 -2.69 5.57
N ALA A 60 -3.02 -2.33 6.77
CA ALA A 60 -1.92 -1.38 6.93
C ALA A 60 -0.65 -1.86 6.23
N SER A 61 -0.28 -3.14 6.40
CA SER A 61 0.86 -3.74 5.71
C SER A 61 0.72 -3.68 4.19
N ALA A 62 -0.47 -3.99 3.65
CA ALA A 62 -0.71 -3.96 2.22
C ALA A 62 -0.57 -2.55 1.63
N ALA A 63 -1.11 -1.54 2.33
CA ALA A 63 -0.95 -0.14 1.94
C ALA A 63 0.51 0.30 1.93
N ILE A 64 1.31 -0.08 2.94
CA ILE A 64 2.74 0.26 3.00
C ILE A 64 3.51 -0.36 1.84
N VAL A 65 3.27 -1.63 1.53
CA VAL A 65 3.88 -2.33 0.38
C VAL A 65 3.48 -1.66 -0.94
N ALA A 66 2.20 -1.31 -1.09
CA ALA A 66 1.70 -0.64 -2.28
C ALA A 66 2.38 0.71 -2.52
N VAL A 67 2.65 1.50 -1.48
CA VAL A 67 3.41 2.76 -1.60
C VAL A 67 4.83 2.54 -2.15
N GLY A 68 5.53 1.49 -1.71
CA GLY A 68 6.82 1.10 -2.28
C GLY A 68 6.71 0.80 -3.78
N HIS A 69 5.68 0.07 -4.20
CA HIS A 69 5.42 -0.18 -5.63
C HIS A 69 5.11 1.10 -6.43
N ILE A 70 4.36 2.04 -5.85
CA ILE A 70 4.07 3.33 -6.48
C ILE A 70 5.38 4.11 -6.69
N ALA A 71 6.25 4.18 -5.68
CA ALA A 71 7.58 4.80 -5.79
C ALA A 71 8.38 4.19 -6.96
N ARG A 72 8.48 2.87 -7.01
CA ARG A 72 9.18 2.10 -8.05
C ARG A 72 8.67 2.37 -9.46
N ARG A 73 7.34 2.47 -9.62
CA ARG A 73 6.68 2.58 -10.94
C ARG A 73 6.69 4.01 -11.46
N PHE A 74 6.33 4.97 -10.61
CA PHE A 74 6.10 6.35 -11.03
C PHE A 74 7.28 7.28 -10.79
N ARG A 75 8.25 6.88 -9.96
CA ARG A 75 9.45 7.68 -9.62
C ARG A 75 9.11 9.05 -9.04
N THR A 76 7.93 9.16 -8.43
CA THR A 76 7.45 10.37 -7.80
C THR A 76 6.41 10.03 -6.73
N LEU A 77 6.52 10.69 -5.59
CA LEU A 77 5.61 10.62 -4.45
C LEU A 77 5.68 11.95 -3.67
N ASP A 78 4.62 12.27 -2.95
CA ASP A 78 4.68 13.25 -1.87
C ASP A 78 5.37 12.62 -0.66
N THR A 79 6.71 12.67 -0.66
CA THR A 79 7.55 12.02 0.35
C THR A 79 7.30 12.55 1.76
N ALA A 80 6.89 13.81 1.90
CA ALA A 80 6.56 14.41 3.18
C ALA A 80 5.30 13.77 3.78
N LYS A 81 4.21 13.67 2.99
CA LYS A 81 2.99 12.97 3.43
C LYS A 81 3.26 11.51 3.75
N VAL A 82 3.97 10.81 2.85
CA VAL A 82 4.26 9.38 3.00
C VAL A 82 5.09 9.11 4.24
N SER A 83 6.14 9.90 4.50
CA SER A 83 7.00 9.72 5.68
C SER A 83 6.23 9.93 6.99
N ALA A 84 5.40 10.97 7.06
CA ALA A 84 4.55 11.23 8.22
C ALA A 84 3.58 10.07 8.48
N ALA A 85 2.95 9.55 7.42
CA ALA A 85 2.00 8.47 7.53
C ALA A 85 2.68 7.13 7.91
N MET A 86 3.85 6.83 7.36
CA MET A 86 4.65 5.66 7.76
C MET A 86 5.11 5.73 9.21
N HIS A 87 5.44 6.92 9.71
CA HIS A 87 5.78 7.10 11.13
C HIS A 87 4.58 6.75 12.03
N GLN A 88 3.39 7.25 11.70
CA GLN A 88 2.16 6.90 12.43
C GLN A 88 1.85 5.40 12.38
N ALA A 89 1.98 4.78 11.20
CA ALA A 89 1.79 3.35 11.02
C ALA A 89 2.75 2.53 11.90
N GLY A 90 4.03 2.94 11.99
CA GLY A 90 5.02 2.27 12.84
C GLY A 90 4.77 2.43 14.33
N GLN A 91 4.19 3.54 14.77
CA GLN A 91 3.75 3.72 16.16
C GLN A 91 2.57 2.81 16.50
N LYS A 92 1.62 2.67 15.56
CA LYS A 92 0.41 1.87 15.75
C LYS A 92 0.69 0.37 15.67
N HIS A 93 1.52 -0.04 14.71
CA HIS A 93 1.88 -1.43 14.45
C HIS A 93 3.40 -1.60 14.46
N PRO A 94 4.05 -1.66 15.64
CA PRO A 94 5.50 -1.83 15.74
C PRO A 94 6.03 -3.08 15.02
N SER A 95 5.18 -4.11 14.87
CA SER A 95 5.45 -5.34 14.11
C SER A 95 5.67 -5.10 12.61
N LEU A 96 5.22 -3.97 12.05
CA LEU A 96 5.39 -3.60 10.63
C LEU A 96 6.70 -2.85 10.34
N SER A 97 7.59 -2.70 11.32
CA SER A 97 8.89 -2.01 11.15
C SER A 97 9.70 -2.51 9.95
N GLY A 98 9.76 -3.82 9.71
CA GLY A 98 10.45 -4.39 8.54
C GLY A 98 9.78 -4.04 7.20
N VAL A 99 8.45 -4.00 7.16
CA VAL A 99 7.68 -3.61 5.97
C VAL A 99 7.86 -2.13 5.66
N ILE A 100 7.83 -1.29 6.70
CA ILE A 100 8.10 0.16 6.60
C ILE A 100 9.52 0.41 6.10
N SER A 101 10.51 -0.31 6.63
CA SER A 101 11.90 -0.20 6.16
C SER A 101 12.00 -0.52 4.67
N SER A 102 11.40 -1.63 4.25
CA SER A 102 11.42 -2.05 2.84
C SER A 102 10.80 -1.02 1.90
N ALA A 103 9.65 -0.43 2.29
CA ALA A 103 9.00 0.61 1.50
C ALA A 103 9.80 1.92 1.49
N ARG A 104 10.50 2.26 2.58
CA ARG A 104 11.41 3.42 2.63
C ARG A 104 12.61 3.23 1.71
N ASP A 105 13.19 2.02 1.68
CA ASP A 105 14.31 1.70 0.78
C ASP A 105 13.87 1.86 -0.69
N ASP A 106 12.66 1.39 -1.04
CA ASP A 106 12.10 1.64 -2.37
C ASP A 106 11.95 3.14 -2.67
N ILE A 107 11.42 3.93 -1.73
CA ILE A 107 11.28 5.38 -1.91
C ILE A 107 12.65 6.03 -2.13
N GLU A 108 13.64 5.75 -1.28
CA GLU A 108 15.00 6.31 -1.38
C GLU A 108 15.69 5.95 -2.70
N ILE A 109 15.49 4.73 -3.20
CA ILE A 109 16.10 4.28 -4.45
C ILE A 109 15.42 4.92 -5.67
N PHE A 110 14.13 5.25 -5.59
CA PHE A 110 13.31 5.52 -6.77
C PHE A 110 12.71 6.92 -6.88
N THR A 111 12.72 7.75 -5.84
CA THR A 111 12.17 9.13 -5.85
C THR A 111 13.21 10.14 -5.37
#